data_AF-A0A378PP35-F1
#
_entry.id   AF-A0A378PP35-F1
#
_cell.length_a   1.000
_cell.length_b   1.000
_cell.length_c   1.000
_cell.angle_alpha   90.00
_cell.angle_beta   90.00
_cell.angle_gamma   90.00
#
_symmetry.space_group_name_H-M   'P 1'
#
loop_
_entity.id
_entity.type
_entity.pdbx_description
1 polymer ?
#
loop_
_entity_poly.entity_id
_entity_poly.type
_entity_poly.pdbx_seq_one_letter_code
_entity_poly.pdbx_strand_id
1 'polypeptide(L)'
;MRNQIAAAKRMGLRAVSINSENTDDWKQIEQEIISGRVNIVLISPERLANQNFINNVLSQIAGNIGLLVIDEAHCISDWGHDFRPDYRLIERIIKYLPPNLRVLATTATANQRVMDDLIAILGPNIEVSRGDLNRPSLTLQTIKLPSQIERLAWLAEQLPHLQGSGIIYTLTVRDANQVTDWLKLQGFDVEAYTGEGGDKRIELEDKLLNNQVKALVATTALGMGYDKPDLGFVIHYQMPNSVVAYYQQVGRAGRALSHAYGVLLSGIEDDEISAFFIDSAFPKQNEVDQILNVLQQSPNGLSLNELQNKINLSQGRISKALKILSLESPAPLVNQGTKWQLTSATLSSDFWQRVNRLTELRKNEHQQMKNYVDLPFGQHMAFLVNALDGDTQQIIPPQLPPLPTFIHPTFVQQASYFLHRSNVIIEPRKKWATGGSTQFSQKGNINPDFQAEEGRALSIWGDAGWGKLVRQGKYQDNHFSDELVNACCEMIERWQPNPKPTWVTCVPSLRHPALVPDFAERLAMKLGLPFMPVIQKIKETEPQKMMQNSHMQAHNLDGVFQLSDNPLSEPVLLIDDMVDSRWTLTICSYLLKSNGSGAVFPLVLSQTSNQGE
;
A
#
# COMPACT_ATOMS: atom_id res chain seq x y z
N MET A 1 21.14 -2.23 -6.59
CA MET A 1 21.95 -1.66 -7.69
C MET A 1 23.10 -0.76 -7.19
N ARG A 2 22.87 0.35 -6.48
CA ARG A 2 23.96 1.29 -6.06
C ARG A 2 25.12 0.61 -5.32
N ASN A 3 24.82 -0.21 -4.32
CA ASN A 3 25.84 -0.96 -3.56
C ASN A 3 26.65 -1.92 -4.44
N GLN A 4 26.00 -2.55 -5.44
CA GLN A 4 26.66 -3.44 -6.40
C GLN A 4 27.60 -2.67 -7.33
N ILE A 5 27.21 -1.47 -7.80
CA ILE A 5 28.09 -0.60 -8.60
C ILE A 5 29.31 -0.16 -7.79
N ALA A 6 29.11 0.26 -6.54
CA ALA A 6 30.20 0.65 -5.65
C ALA A 6 31.15 -0.52 -5.34
N ALA A 7 30.62 -1.73 -5.17
CA ALA A 7 31.42 -2.95 -5.02
C ALA A 7 32.23 -3.27 -6.30
N ALA A 8 31.59 -3.25 -7.47
CA ALA A 8 32.27 -3.49 -8.75
C ALA A 8 33.39 -2.49 -9.00
N LYS A 9 33.15 -1.19 -8.71
CA LYS A 9 34.17 -0.15 -8.83
C LYS A 9 35.38 -0.40 -7.91
N ARG A 10 35.14 -0.86 -6.67
CA ARG A 10 36.23 -1.27 -5.75
C ARG A 10 37.04 -2.46 -6.28
N MET A 11 36.42 -3.32 -7.09
CA MET A 11 37.08 -4.44 -7.77
C MET A 11 37.75 -4.05 -9.09
N GLY A 12 37.76 -2.76 -9.47
CA GLY A 12 38.33 -2.28 -10.73
C GLY A 12 37.48 -2.58 -11.96
N LEU A 13 36.22 -3.01 -11.78
CA LEU A 13 35.28 -3.30 -12.87
C LEU A 13 34.44 -2.08 -13.19
N ARG A 14 34.20 -1.84 -14.48
CA ARG A 14 33.27 -0.80 -14.93
C ARG A 14 31.85 -1.36 -14.97
N ALA A 15 31.06 -1.00 -13.97
CA ALA A 15 29.63 -1.32 -13.88
C ALA A 15 28.78 -0.08 -14.17
N VAL A 16 27.70 -0.27 -14.94
CA VAL A 16 26.68 0.76 -15.21
C VAL A 16 25.30 0.22 -14.86
N SER A 17 24.35 1.11 -14.58
CA SER A 17 22.94 0.75 -14.44
C SER A 17 22.08 1.42 -15.50
N ILE A 18 21.01 0.75 -15.94
CA ILE A 18 19.95 1.34 -16.77
C ILE A 18 18.63 1.18 -16.03
N ASN A 19 18.10 2.28 -15.52
CA ASN A 19 16.84 2.31 -14.77
C ASN A 19 16.09 3.62 -15.01
N SER A 20 14.91 3.77 -14.41
CA SER A 20 14.08 4.97 -14.57
C SER A 20 14.65 6.23 -13.92
N GLU A 21 15.69 6.13 -13.09
CA GLU A 21 16.29 7.25 -12.36
C GLU A 21 17.41 7.94 -13.15
N ASN A 22 17.90 7.34 -14.24
CA ASN A 22 19.02 7.86 -15.04
C ASN A 22 18.72 7.98 -16.54
N THR A 23 17.48 8.32 -16.90
CA THR A 23 17.01 8.39 -18.29
C THR A 23 17.85 9.30 -19.19
N ASP A 24 18.38 10.39 -18.62
CA ASP A 24 19.15 11.38 -19.36
C ASP A 24 20.51 10.84 -19.82
N ASP A 25 21.07 9.88 -19.10
CA ASP A 25 22.37 9.27 -19.38
C ASP A 25 22.28 8.07 -20.34
N TRP A 26 21.07 7.60 -20.67
CA TRP A 26 20.89 6.33 -21.37
C TRP A 26 21.64 6.27 -22.70
N LYS A 27 21.55 7.30 -23.54
CA LYS A 27 22.24 7.30 -24.85
C LYS A 27 23.75 7.14 -24.70
N GLN A 28 24.34 7.77 -23.69
CA GLN A 28 25.77 7.64 -23.41
C GLN A 28 26.10 6.22 -22.92
N ILE A 29 25.33 5.73 -21.95
CA ILE A 29 25.52 4.39 -21.38
C ILE A 29 25.39 3.31 -22.47
N GLU A 30 24.39 3.39 -23.32
CA GLU A 30 24.17 2.48 -24.45
C GLU A 30 25.37 2.47 -25.42
N GLN A 31 25.92 3.64 -25.76
CA GLN A 31 27.12 3.73 -26.59
C GLN A 31 28.35 3.12 -25.91
N GLU A 32 28.51 3.33 -24.60
CA GLU A 32 29.59 2.72 -23.83
C GLU A 32 29.49 1.19 -23.81
N ILE A 33 28.28 0.65 -23.64
CA ILE A 33 27.99 -0.78 -23.70
C ILE A 33 28.34 -1.34 -25.09
N ILE A 34 27.82 -0.73 -26.16
CA ILE A 34 28.06 -1.18 -27.55
C ILE A 34 29.55 -1.14 -27.89
N SER A 35 30.27 -0.12 -27.41
CA SER A 35 31.72 0.01 -27.63
C SER A 35 32.59 -0.96 -26.82
N GLY A 36 32.01 -1.83 -25.99
CA GLY A 36 32.75 -2.79 -25.17
C GLY A 36 33.52 -2.16 -24.01
N ARG A 37 33.18 -0.94 -23.59
CA ARG A 37 33.84 -0.23 -22.48
C ARG A 37 33.27 -0.62 -21.10
N VAL A 38 32.19 -1.40 -21.06
CA VAL A 38 31.47 -1.77 -19.84
C VAL A 38 31.66 -3.26 -19.56
N ASN A 39 31.94 -3.62 -18.30
CA ASN A 39 32.10 -5.01 -17.86
C ASN A 39 30.81 -5.59 -17.28
N ILE A 40 30.00 -4.77 -16.59
CA ILE A 40 28.76 -5.19 -15.93
C ILE A 40 27.64 -4.21 -16.25
N VAL A 41 26.49 -4.73 -16.68
CA VAL A 41 25.27 -3.95 -16.90
C VAL A 41 24.20 -4.43 -15.91
N LEU A 42 23.78 -3.54 -15.01
CA LEU A 42 22.64 -3.77 -14.13
C LEU A 42 21.39 -3.16 -14.77
N ILE A 43 20.41 -3.99 -15.11
CA ILE A 43 19.22 -3.57 -15.84
C ILE A 43 17.97 -4.21 -15.25
N SER A 44 16.88 -3.44 -15.17
CA SER A 44 15.59 -3.99 -14.71
C SER A 44 14.94 -4.87 -15.78
N PRO A 45 14.11 -5.85 -15.41
CA PRO A 45 13.42 -6.71 -16.38
C PRO A 45 12.58 -5.94 -17.40
N GLU A 46 11.89 -4.88 -16.96
CA GLU A 46 11.07 -4.02 -17.83
C GLU A 46 11.91 -3.34 -18.91
N ARG A 47 13.14 -2.93 -18.55
CA ARG A 47 14.05 -2.25 -19.47
C ARG A 47 14.76 -3.23 -20.39
N LEU A 48 15.16 -4.38 -19.86
CA LEU A 48 15.75 -5.45 -20.65
C LEU A 48 14.77 -5.95 -21.73
N ALA A 49 13.47 -5.93 -21.42
CA ALA A 49 12.41 -6.33 -22.33
C ALA A 49 11.95 -5.25 -23.31
N ASN A 50 12.50 -4.03 -23.20
CA ASN A 50 12.12 -2.94 -24.06
C ASN A 50 12.60 -3.19 -25.49
N GLN A 51 11.70 -3.09 -26.47
CA GLN A 51 12.01 -3.34 -27.89
C GLN A 51 13.15 -2.45 -28.42
N ASN A 52 13.22 -1.19 -28.00
CA ASN A 52 14.33 -0.32 -28.41
C ASN A 52 15.66 -0.80 -27.85
N PHE A 53 15.70 -1.22 -26.58
CA PHE A 53 16.91 -1.75 -25.96
C PHE A 53 17.35 -3.07 -26.61
N ILE A 54 16.40 -3.98 -26.85
CA ILE A 54 16.66 -5.26 -27.52
C ILE A 54 17.25 -5.01 -28.92
N ASN A 55 16.58 -4.17 -29.73
CA ASN A 55 16.94 -3.97 -31.13
C ASN A 55 18.22 -3.15 -31.30
N ASN A 56 18.44 -2.13 -30.46
CA ASN A 56 19.55 -1.19 -30.64
C ASN A 56 20.79 -1.56 -29.81
N VAL A 57 20.65 -2.28 -28.70
CA VAL A 57 21.77 -2.56 -27.78
C VAL A 57 22.02 -4.05 -27.70
N LEU A 58 21.03 -4.83 -27.24
CA LEU A 58 21.21 -6.26 -26.95
C LEU A 58 21.64 -7.04 -28.20
N SER A 59 21.00 -6.77 -29.34
CA SER A 59 21.33 -7.39 -30.64
C SER A 59 22.79 -7.20 -31.06
N GLN A 60 23.39 -6.05 -30.74
CA GLN A 60 24.77 -5.72 -31.10
C GLN A 60 25.79 -6.39 -30.19
N ILE A 61 25.44 -6.63 -28.93
CA ILE A 61 26.36 -7.17 -27.93
C ILE A 61 26.12 -8.66 -27.61
N ALA A 62 25.01 -9.25 -28.06
CA ALA A 62 24.56 -10.60 -27.65
C ALA A 62 25.65 -11.67 -27.79
N GLY A 63 26.46 -11.62 -28.86
CA GLY A 63 27.57 -12.56 -29.07
C GLY A 63 28.76 -12.40 -28.12
N ASN A 64 28.85 -11.27 -27.41
CA ASN A 64 29.93 -10.93 -26.49
C ASN A 64 29.51 -11.06 -25.01
N ILE A 65 28.27 -11.45 -24.73
CA ILE A 65 27.80 -11.65 -23.36
C ILE A 65 28.38 -12.96 -22.83
N GLY A 66 29.20 -12.88 -21.78
CA GLY A 66 29.81 -14.06 -21.15
C GLY A 66 28.93 -14.73 -20.08
N LEU A 67 28.06 -13.97 -19.42
CA LEU A 67 27.22 -14.42 -18.31
C LEU A 67 25.98 -13.54 -18.17
N LEU A 68 24.82 -14.16 -18.00
CA LEU A 68 23.59 -13.51 -17.53
C LEU A 68 23.38 -13.86 -16.05
N VAL A 69 23.29 -12.85 -15.19
CA VAL A 69 22.95 -13.03 -13.77
C VAL A 69 21.51 -12.57 -13.55
N ILE A 70 20.68 -13.44 -13.00
CA ILE A 70 19.30 -13.14 -12.62
C ILE A 70 19.25 -13.14 -11.10
N ASP A 71 19.25 -11.93 -10.53
CA ASP A 71 19.10 -11.74 -9.10
C ASP A 71 17.63 -11.77 -8.68
N GLU A 72 17.37 -12.26 -7.48
CA GLU A 72 16.03 -12.58 -6.96
C GLU A 72 15.21 -13.44 -7.94
N ALA A 73 15.83 -14.52 -8.42
CA ALA A 73 15.25 -15.38 -9.46
C ALA A 73 13.86 -15.91 -9.11
N HIS A 74 13.51 -16.03 -7.82
CA HIS A 74 12.16 -16.41 -7.39
C HIS A 74 11.05 -15.51 -7.98
N CYS A 75 11.35 -14.25 -8.34
CA CYS A 75 10.42 -13.33 -8.99
C CYS A 75 9.97 -13.79 -10.39
N ILE A 76 10.73 -14.66 -11.05
CA ILE A 76 10.37 -15.26 -12.35
C ILE A 76 9.19 -16.20 -12.20
N SER A 77 9.18 -16.98 -11.12
CA SER A 77 8.14 -17.97 -10.87
C SER A 77 6.84 -17.29 -10.50
N ASP A 78 5.74 -17.76 -11.08
CA ASP A 78 4.39 -17.34 -10.69
C ASP A 78 4.10 -17.72 -9.21
N TRP A 79 4.85 -18.69 -8.65
CA TRP A 79 4.82 -19.11 -7.23
C TRP A 79 5.75 -18.32 -6.31
N GLY A 80 6.49 -17.36 -6.85
CA GLY A 80 7.32 -16.45 -6.07
C GLY A 80 6.49 -15.57 -5.14
N HIS A 81 6.96 -15.36 -3.92
CA HIS A 81 6.27 -14.52 -2.93
C HIS A 81 6.26 -13.02 -3.29
N ASP A 82 7.23 -12.58 -4.12
CA ASP A 82 7.25 -11.26 -4.76
C ASP A 82 7.14 -11.40 -6.29
N PHE A 83 6.16 -12.19 -6.78
CA PHE A 83 5.95 -12.33 -8.22
C PHE A 83 5.76 -10.97 -8.90
N ARG A 84 6.64 -10.68 -9.86
CA ARG A 84 6.61 -9.46 -10.67
C ARG A 84 6.26 -9.84 -12.10
N PRO A 85 5.10 -9.41 -12.61
CA PRO A 85 4.66 -9.74 -13.97
C PRO A 85 5.73 -9.46 -15.04
N ASP A 86 6.55 -8.42 -14.84
CA ASP A 86 7.62 -8.03 -15.76
C ASP A 86 8.76 -9.06 -15.87
N TYR A 87 8.98 -9.90 -14.85
CA TYR A 87 9.98 -10.97 -14.92
C TYR A 87 9.61 -12.07 -15.91
N ARG A 88 8.33 -12.23 -16.28
CA ARG A 88 7.95 -13.14 -17.38
C ARG A 88 8.55 -12.71 -18.73
N LEU A 89 8.95 -11.45 -18.85
CA LEU A 89 9.64 -10.99 -20.04
C LEU A 89 11.03 -11.62 -20.16
N ILE A 90 11.64 -12.04 -19.04
CA ILE A 90 12.93 -12.75 -19.04
C ILE A 90 12.82 -14.08 -19.78
N GLU A 91 11.71 -14.82 -19.65
CA GLU A 91 11.48 -16.05 -20.43
C GLU A 91 11.56 -15.78 -21.94
N ARG A 92 11.04 -14.63 -22.40
CA ARG A 92 11.12 -14.22 -23.80
C ARG A 92 12.54 -13.85 -24.17
N ILE A 93 13.24 -13.08 -23.34
CA ILE A 93 14.61 -12.62 -23.58
C ILE A 93 15.58 -13.80 -23.67
N ILE A 94 15.47 -14.80 -22.78
CA ILE A 94 16.34 -15.99 -22.78
C ILE A 94 16.24 -16.72 -24.12
N LYS A 95 15.05 -16.79 -24.74
CA LYS A 95 14.87 -17.39 -26.07
C LYS A 95 15.57 -16.62 -27.20
N TYR A 96 15.87 -15.33 -27.01
CA TYR A 96 16.62 -14.51 -27.97
C TYR A 96 18.14 -14.50 -27.74
N LEU A 97 18.60 -15.01 -26.60
CA LEU A 97 20.03 -15.06 -26.27
C LEU A 97 20.69 -16.32 -26.88
N PRO A 98 22.01 -16.28 -27.12
CA PRO A 98 22.73 -17.44 -27.65
C PRO A 98 22.54 -18.68 -26.76
N PRO A 99 22.28 -19.88 -27.33
CA PRO A 99 22.05 -21.10 -26.54
C PRO A 99 23.21 -21.51 -25.63
N ASN A 100 24.42 -21.04 -25.92
CA ASN A 100 25.64 -21.31 -25.16
C ASN A 100 25.93 -20.27 -24.06
N LEU A 101 25.05 -19.28 -23.86
CA LEU A 101 25.20 -18.28 -22.82
C LEU A 101 25.04 -18.92 -21.44
N ARG A 102 25.97 -18.62 -20.53
CA ARG A 102 25.90 -19.07 -19.14
C ARG A 102 24.88 -18.22 -18.38
N VAL A 103 24.05 -18.88 -17.58
CA VAL A 103 23.05 -18.23 -16.72
C VAL A 103 23.35 -18.58 -15.26
N LEU A 104 23.39 -17.57 -14.40
CA LEU A 104 23.44 -17.71 -12.94
C LEU A 104 22.18 -17.11 -12.34
N ALA A 105 21.39 -17.91 -11.65
CA ALA A 105 20.19 -17.46 -10.95
C ALA A 105 20.44 -17.48 -9.44
N THR A 106 20.26 -16.33 -8.77
CA THR A 106 20.47 -16.20 -7.33
C THR A 106 19.16 -15.84 -6.63
N THR A 107 18.88 -16.50 -5.50
CA THR A 107 17.75 -16.19 -4.64
C THR A 107 18.04 -16.66 -3.23
N ALA A 108 17.63 -15.87 -2.23
CA ALA A 108 17.74 -16.28 -0.82
C ALA A 108 16.62 -17.25 -0.42
N THR A 109 15.51 -17.24 -1.15
CA THR A 109 14.28 -17.94 -0.77
C THR A 109 13.65 -18.56 -2.00
N ALA A 110 13.86 -19.86 -2.17
CA ALA A 110 13.16 -20.69 -3.13
C ALA A 110 12.86 -22.05 -2.49
N ASN A 111 11.59 -22.41 -2.53
CA ASN A 111 11.10 -23.74 -2.21
C ASN A 111 10.98 -24.57 -3.49
N GLN A 112 10.68 -25.87 -3.39
CA GLN A 112 10.74 -26.81 -4.50
C GLN A 112 9.86 -26.38 -5.68
N ARG A 113 8.65 -25.88 -5.41
CA ARG A 113 7.75 -25.36 -6.46
C ARG A 113 8.36 -24.19 -7.25
N VAL A 114 9.09 -23.28 -6.59
CA VAL A 114 9.78 -22.16 -7.25
C VAL A 114 10.96 -22.69 -8.06
N MET A 115 11.68 -23.69 -7.52
CA MET A 115 12.78 -24.34 -8.23
C MET A 115 12.29 -25.06 -9.50
N ASP A 116 11.18 -25.79 -9.43
CA ASP A 116 10.60 -26.50 -10.58
C ASP A 116 10.21 -25.52 -11.70
N ASP A 117 9.59 -24.38 -11.34
CA ASP A 117 9.28 -23.29 -12.28
C ASP A 117 10.55 -22.68 -12.90
N LEU A 118 11.57 -22.44 -12.08
CA LEU A 118 12.85 -21.91 -12.56
C LEU A 118 13.53 -22.87 -13.54
N ILE A 119 13.50 -24.18 -13.28
CA ILE A 119 14.01 -25.21 -14.20
C ILE A 119 13.20 -25.21 -15.50
N ALA A 120 11.88 -25.09 -15.42
CA ALA A 120 11.03 -25.03 -16.62
C ALA A 120 11.35 -23.80 -17.50
N ILE A 121 11.70 -22.66 -16.89
CA ILE A 121 11.92 -21.38 -17.58
C ILE A 121 13.37 -21.20 -18.05
N LEU A 122 14.34 -21.47 -17.17
CA LEU A 122 15.76 -21.27 -17.43
C LEU A 122 16.39 -22.48 -18.16
N GLY A 123 15.71 -23.64 -18.15
CA GLY A 123 16.09 -24.85 -18.86
C GLY A 123 16.50 -26.00 -17.93
N PRO A 124 16.59 -27.23 -18.46
CA PRO A 124 16.76 -28.45 -17.65
C PRO A 124 18.18 -28.63 -17.08
N ASN A 125 19.19 -27.92 -17.60
CA ASN A 125 20.60 -28.11 -17.24
C ASN A 125 21.04 -27.12 -16.15
N ILE A 126 20.34 -27.08 -15.01
CA ILE A 126 20.68 -26.20 -13.88
C ILE A 126 21.34 -27.01 -12.77
N GLU A 127 22.55 -26.61 -12.39
CA GLU A 127 23.18 -27.10 -11.16
C GLU A 127 22.69 -26.27 -9.98
N VAL A 128 22.04 -26.91 -9.01
CA VAL A 128 21.48 -26.25 -7.83
C VAL A 128 22.47 -26.29 -6.67
N SER A 129 22.89 -25.11 -6.21
CA SER A 129 23.67 -24.95 -4.98
C SER A 129 22.80 -24.30 -3.91
N ARG A 130 22.61 -24.99 -2.78
CA ARG A 130 21.74 -24.55 -1.69
C ARG A 130 22.51 -24.45 -0.38
N GLY A 131 22.43 -23.29 0.25
CA GLY A 131 22.97 -23.07 1.60
C GLY A 131 22.03 -23.56 2.70
N ASP A 132 22.54 -23.62 3.93
CA ASP A 132 21.73 -23.90 5.11
C ASP A 132 20.73 -22.78 5.37
N LEU A 133 19.49 -23.16 5.70
CA LEU A 133 18.41 -22.24 6.06
C LEU A 133 18.36 -21.96 7.56
N ASN A 134 19.08 -22.73 8.38
CA ASN A 134 19.14 -22.50 9.81
C ASN A 134 19.84 -21.16 10.12
N ARG A 135 19.29 -20.43 11.09
CA ARG A 135 19.82 -19.15 11.56
C ARG A 135 19.95 -19.18 13.08
N PRO A 136 21.04 -19.77 13.62
CA PRO A 136 21.20 -19.95 15.07
C PRO A 136 21.26 -18.63 15.85
N SER A 137 21.65 -17.54 15.19
CA SER A 137 21.65 -16.21 15.78
C SER A 137 20.25 -15.62 15.98
N LEU A 138 19.20 -16.18 15.36
CA LEU A 138 17.85 -15.63 15.44
C LEU A 138 17.00 -16.33 16.50
N THR A 139 16.54 -15.55 17.48
CA THR A 139 15.46 -15.95 18.40
C THR A 139 14.14 -15.45 17.85
N LEU A 140 13.33 -16.40 17.37
CA LEU A 140 12.03 -16.12 16.76
C LEU A 140 10.90 -16.25 17.78
N GLN A 141 9.95 -15.31 17.76
CA GLN A 141 8.78 -15.33 18.63
C GLN A 141 7.56 -14.73 17.94
N THR A 142 6.39 -15.33 18.15
CA THR A 142 5.09 -14.77 17.77
C THR A 142 4.35 -14.31 19.02
N ILE A 143 3.68 -13.15 18.95
CA ILE A 143 2.91 -12.58 20.06
C ILE A 143 1.55 -12.10 19.54
N LYS A 144 0.47 -12.63 20.11
CA LYS A 144 -0.90 -12.24 19.76
C LYS A 144 -1.36 -11.08 20.62
N LEU A 145 -1.52 -9.92 19.98
CA LEU A 145 -2.01 -8.67 20.57
C LEU A 145 -3.17 -8.17 19.69
N PRO A 146 -4.42 -8.53 20.04
CA PRO A 146 -5.57 -8.34 19.17
C PRO A 146 -5.81 -6.91 18.70
N SER A 147 -5.48 -5.91 19.54
CA SER A 147 -5.70 -4.50 19.24
C SER A 147 -4.44 -3.73 18.86
N GLN A 148 -4.60 -2.70 18.03
CA GLN A 148 -3.53 -1.74 17.72
C GLN A 148 -2.99 -1.05 18.97
N ILE A 149 -3.87 -0.73 19.93
CA ILE A 149 -3.49 -0.10 21.21
C ILE A 149 -2.45 -0.98 21.92
N GLU A 150 -2.71 -2.28 22.04
CA GLU A 150 -1.80 -3.22 22.68
C GLU A 150 -0.49 -3.35 21.91
N ARG A 151 -0.52 -3.42 20.57
CA ARG A 151 0.72 -3.53 19.78
C ARG A 151 1.58 -2.28 19.85
N LEU A 152 0.98 -1.09 19.79
CA LEU A 152 1.70 0.18 20.00
C LEU A 152 2.30 0.26 21.41
N ALA A 153 1.50 -0.09 22.42
CA ALA A 153 1.96 -0.11 23.81
C ALA A 153 3.12 -1.10 24.02
N TRP A 154 3.02 -2.31 23.47
CA TRP A 154 4.07 -3.32 23.52
C TRP A 154 5.35 -2.84 22.84
N LEU A 155 5.26 -2.23 21.66
CA LEU A 155 6.42 -1.66 20.97
C LEU A 155 7.12 -0.62 21.84
N ALA A 156 6.39 0.32 22.43
CA ALA A 156 6.97 1.35 23.28
C ALA A 156 7.63 0.77 24.55
N GLU A 157 7.03 -0.27 25.12
CA GLU A 157 7.54 -0.92 26.33
C GLU A 157 8.78 -1.78 26.06
N GLN A 158 8.82 -2.52 24.94
CA GLN A 158 9.89 -3.49 24.68
C GLN A 158 11.08 -2.92 23.90
N LEU A 159 10.89 -1.89 23.07
CA LEU A 159 11.95 -1.33 22.24
C LEU A 159 13.21 -0.85 23.01
N PRO A 160 13.12 -0.28 24.23
CA PRO A 160 14.29 0.05 25.06
C PRO A 160 15.15 -1.16 25.44
N HIS A 161 14.55 -2.34 25.55
CA HIS A 161 15.21 -3.56 26.01
C HIS A 161 15.89 -4.34 24.87
N LEU A 162 15.59 -4.01 23.62
CA LEU A 162 16.22 -4.62 22.45
C LEU A 162 17.58 -3.98 22.18
N GLN A 163 18.62 -4.79 22.00
CA GLN A 163 19.97 -4.30 21.74
C GLN A 163 20.13 -3.80 20.31
N GLY A 164 20.96 -2.76 20.13
CA GLY A 164 21.28 -2.19 18.81
C GLY A 164 20.09 -1.52 18.11
N SER A 165 20.20 -1.43 16.79
CA SER A 165 19.15 -0.91 15.90
C SER A 165 18.43 -2.03 15.15
N GLY A 166 17.26 -1.74 14.61
CA GLY A 166 16.42 -2.73 13.96
C GLY A 166 15.48 -2.17 12.90
N ILE A 167 14.59 -3.04 12.42
CA ILE A 167 13.53 -2.69 11.46
C ILE A 167 12.18 -3.10 12.06
N ILE A 168 11.17 -2.24 11.92
CA ILE A 168 9.78 -2.53 12.28
C ILE A 168 8.97 -2.56 10.98
N TYR A 169 8.57 -3.74 10.52
CA TYR A 169 7.77 -3.91 9.31
C TYR A 169 6.28 -3.71 9.57
N THR A 170 5.63 -2.91 8.72
CA THR A 170 4.18 -2.72 8.67
C THR A 170 3.64 -3.12 7.28
N LEU A 171 2.36 -3.48 7.20
CA LEU A 171 1.74 -3.84 5.91
C LEU A 171 1.36 -2.61 5.09
N THR A 172 1.08 -1.47 5.74
CA THR A 172 0.61 -0.26 5.07
C THR A 172 1.50 0.96 5.37
N VAL A 173 1.53 1.91 4.43
CA VAL A 173 2.21 3.21 4.59
C VAL A 173 1.63 3.99 5.77
N ARG A 174 0.30 3.93 5.94
CA ARG A 174 -0.39 4.55 7.07
C ARG A 174 0.11 4.00 8.40
N ASP A 175 0.18 2.68 8.54
CA ASP A 175 0.62 2.07 9.78
C ASP A 175 2.12 2.35 10.03
N ALA A 176 2.93 2.47 8.97
CA ALA A 176 4.34 2.89 9.10
C ALA A 176 4.46 4.30 9.71
N ASN A 177 3.67 5.25 9.22
CA ASN A 177 3.63 6.61 9.75
C ASN A 177 3.08 6.65 11.18
N GLN A 178 1.96 5.97 11.44
CA GLN A 178 1.32 5.93 12.76
C GLN A 178 2.25 5.35 13.84
N VAL A 179 2.92 4.23 13.54
CA VAL A 179 3.87 3.61 14.47
C VAL A 179 5.09 4.52 14.68
N THR A 180 5.56 5.20 13.62
CA THR A 180 6.66 6.18 13.73
C THR A 180 6.29 7.34 14.65
N ASP A 181 5.12 7.96 14.44
CA ASP A 181 4.66 9.10 15.22
C ASP A 181 4.47 8.72 16.70
N TRP A 182 3.90 7.54 16.96
CA TRP A 182 3.76 6.99 18.30
C TRP A 182 5.11 6.81 18.99
N LEU A 183 6.08 6.17 18.33
CA LEU A 183 7.39 5.89 18.91
C LEU A 183 8.20 7.20 19.10
N LYS A 184 8.08 8.17 18.20
CA LYS A 184 8.66 9.52 18.39
C LYS A 184 8.05 10.21 19.61
N LEU A 185 6.74 10.10 19.82
CA LEU A 185 6.07 10.64 21.02
C LEU A 185 6.59 10.00 22.32
N GLN A 186 6.95 8.72 22.25
CA GLN A 186 7.57 7.97 23.37
C GLN A 186 9.07 8.28 23.54
N GLY A 187 9.65 9.15 22.70
CA GLY A 187 11.03 9.60 22.81
C GLY A 187 12.05 8.75 22.06
N PHE A 188 11.63 7.85 21.17
CA PHE A 188 12.54 7.07 20.34
C PHE A 188 12.95 7.83 19.08
N ASP A 189 14.22 7.70 18.70
CA ASP A 189 14.71 8.14 17.39
C ASP A 189 14.39 7.07 16.34
N VAL A 190 13.26 7.24 15.65
CA VAL A 190 12.80 6.32 14.59
C VAL A 190 12.32 7.12 13.39
N GLU A 191 12.37 6.53 12.20
CA GLU A 191 11.87 7.18 10.99
C GLU A 191 11.05 6.23 10.13
N ALA A 192 10.04 6.78 9.44
CA ALA A 192 9.21 6.03 8.50
C ALA A 192 9.96 5.84 7.17
N TYR A 193 9.97 4.62 6.64
CA TYR A 193 10.56 4.29 5.34
C TYR A 193 9.52 3.61 4.44
N THR A 194 9.05 4.31 3.41
CA THR A 194 7.94 3.83 2.57
C THR A 194 8.21 3.98 1.07
N GLY A 195 7.26 3.47 0.27
CA GLY A 195 7.18 3.63 -1.19
C GLY A 195 7.33 5.07 -1.70
N GLU A 196 7.06 6.05 -0.84
CA GLU A 196 6.88 7.46 -1.19
C GLU A 196 8.04 8.36 -0.73
N GLY A 197 9.05 7.80 -0.06
CA GLY A 197 10.13 8.57 0.59
C GLY A 197 11.10 9.32 -0.34
N GLY A 198 11.01 9.13 -1.66
CA GLY A 198 11.85 9.82 -2.66
C GLY A 198 13.34 9.84 -2.29
N ASP A 199 13.95 11.03 -2.38
CA ASP A 199 15.38 11.27 -2.14
C ASP A 199 15.81 11.01 -0.69
N LYS A 200 14.88 11.06 0.29
CA LYS A 200 15.20 10.84 1.71
C LYS A 200 15.58 9.39 2.02
N ARG A 201 15.24 8.44 1.15
CA ARG A 201 15.53 7.01 1.38
C ARG A 201 17.01 6.74 1.65
N ILE A 202 17.88 7.40 0.90
CA ILE A 202 19.32 7.23 1.01
C ILE A 202 19.80 7.70 2.39
N GLU A 203 19.33 8.87 2.81
CA GLU A 203 19.66 9.42 4.13
C GLU A 203 19.18 8.51 5.26
N LEU A 204 17.97 7.95 5.14
CA LEU A 204 17.40 7.03 6.13
C LEU A 204 18.15 5.69 6.19
N GLU A 205 18.50 5.12 5.04
CA GLU A 205 19.35 3.92 4.94
C GLU A 205 20.71 4.16 5.61
N ASP A 206 21.35 5.30 5.34
CA ASP A 206 22.63 5.67 5.94
C ASP A 206 22.50 5.88 7.46
N LYS A 207 21.42 6.51 7.93
CA LYS A 207 21.13 6.67 9.37
C LYS A 207 21.01 5.33 10.07
N LEU A 208 20.27 4.38 9.50
CA LEU A 208 20.15 3.04 10.09
C LEU A 208 21.49 2.28 10.01
N LEU A 209 22.20 2.38 8.88
CA LEU A 209 23.50 1.74 8.68
C LEU A 209 24.49 2.17 9.76
N ASN A 210 24.51 3.47 10.08
CA ASN A 210 25.38 4.08 11.08
C ASN A 210 24.84 4.04 12.52
N ASN A 211 23.75 3.30 12.80
CA ASN A 211 23.13 3.21 14.12
C ASN A 211 22.69 4.58 14.71
N GLN A 212 22.35 5.54 13.84
CA GLN A 212 21.90 6.88 14.24
C GLN A 212 20.41 6.88 14.61
N VAL A 213 19.63 5.93 14.10
CA VAL A 213 18.24 5.70 14.49
C VAL A 213 18.11 4.37 15.22
N LYS A 214 17.18 4.29 16.17
CA LYS A 214 16.81 3.06 16.87
C LYS A 214 16.18 2.05 15.91
N ALA A 215 15.30 2.51 15.03
CA ALA A 215 14.67 1.67 14.02
C ALA A 215 14.18 2.49 12.84
N LEU A 216 14.13 1.84 11.66
CA LEU A 216 13.25 2.27 10.58
C LEU A 216 11.92 1.52 10.67
N VAL A 217 10.82 2.27 10.65
CA VAL A 217 9.48 1.70 10.54
C VAL A 217 9.11 1.67 9.06
N ALA A 218 9.04 0.48 8.47
CA ALA A 218 9.05 0.34 7.04
C ALA A 218 7.94 -0.55 6.50
N THR A 219 7.47 -0.24 5.29
CA THR A 219 6.76 -1.24 4.49
C THR A 219 7.77 -2.20 3.83
N THR A 220 7.28 -3.13 3.00
CA THR A 220 8.14 -4.01 2.17
C THR A 220 9.10 -3.25 1.25
N ALA A 221 8.95 -1.93 1.10
CA ALA A 221 9.88 -1.05 0.40
C ALA A 221 11.31 -1.13 0.95
N LEU A 222 11.51 -1.27 2.28
CA LEU A 222 12.83 -1.50 2.89
C LEU A 222 13.20 -2.99 2.82
N GLY A 223 13.24 -3.52 1.61
CA GLY A 223 13.48 -4.94 1.34
C GLY A 223 14.75 -5.14 0.54
N MET A 224 14.65 -5.08 -0.77
CA MET A 224 15.71 -5.58 -1.65
C MET A 224 16.95 -4.67 -1.62
N GLY A 225 18.10 -5.23 -1.25
CA GLY A 225 19.41 -4.58 -1.40
C GLY A 225 19.93 -3.77 -0.21
N TYR A 226 19.15 -3.59 0.86
CA TYR A 226 19.66 -3.05 2.13
C TYR A 226 20.31 -4.18 2.95
N ASP A 227 21.61 -4.05 3.20
CA ASP A 227 22.41 -5.02 3.93
C ASP A 227 23.16 -4.33 5.08
N LYS A 228 22.64 -4.53 6.29
CA LYS A 228 23.29 -4.11 7.54
C LYS A 228 23.64 -5.36 8.35
N PRO A 229 24.92 -5.60 8.66
CA PRO A 229 25.36 -6.84 9.30
C PRO A 229 24.92 -6.97 10.76
N ASP A 230 24.73 -5.85 11.47
CA ASP A 230 24.54 -5.73 12.91
C ASP A 230 23.11 -5.34 13.33
N LEU A 231 22.09 -5.74 12.55
CA LEU A 231 20.69 -5.57 12.98
C LEU A 231 20.37 -6.47 14.18
N GLY A 232 20.07 -5.86 15.33
CA GLY A 232 19.79 -6.54 16.59
C GLY A 232 18.37 -7.07 16.71
N PHE A 233 17.43 -6.51 15.94
CA PHE A 233 16.07 -7.00 15.88
C PHE A 233 15.36 -6.69 14.55
N VAL A 234 14.41 -7.53 14.21
CA VAL A 234 13.37 -7.25 13.21
C VAL A 234 12.03 -7.56 13.87
N ILE A 235 11.11 -6.60 13.84
CA ILE A 235 9.75 -6.76 14.37
C ILE A 235 8.77 -6.59 13.22
N HIS A 236 7.82 -7.50 13.09
CA HIS A 236 6.66 -7.34 12.24
C HIS A 236 5.50 -6.87 13.09
N TYR A 237 5.05 -5.64 12.88
CA TYR A 237 3.90 -5.06 13.59
C TYR A 237 2.58 -5.76 13.21
N GLN A 238 2.54 -6.37 12.04
CA GLN A 238 1.42 -7.10 11.45
C GLN A 238 1.96 -8.34 10.72
N MET A 239 1.13 -9.37 10.61
CA MET A 239 1.49 -10.63 9.97
C MET A 239 1.77 -10.45 8.45
N PRO A 240 2.94 -10.85 7.93
CA PRO A 240 3.21 -10.83 6.49
C PRO A 240 2.33 -11.78 5.68
N ASN A 241 2.23 -11.53 4.37
CA ASN A 241 1.38 -12.30 3.45
C ASN A 241 1.83 -13.77 3.25
N SER A 242 3.10 -14.10 3.50
CA SER A 242 3.62 -15.46 3.34
C SER A 242 4.83 -15.72 4.23
N VAL A 243 5.05 -17.00 4.54
CA VAL A 243 6.18 -17.48 5.34
C VAL A 243 7.52 -17.18 4.67
N VAL A 244 7.55 -17.24 3.35
CA VAL A 244 8.74 -16.97 2.54
C VAL A 244 9.15 -15.50 2.66
N ALA A 245 8.17 -14.59 2.53
CA ALA A 245 8.40 -13.16 2.72
C ALA A 245 8.86 -12.85 4.16
N TYR A 246 8.23 -13.46 5.15
CA TYR A 246 8.63 -13.32 6.55
C TYR A 246 10.06 -13.80 6.79
N TYR A 247 10.45 -14.99 6.29
CA TYR A 247 11.80 -15.54 6.42
C TYR A 247 12.85 -14.60 5.82
N GLN A 248 12.60 -14.08 4.61
CA GLN A 248 13.51 -13.14 3.95
C GLN A 248 13.70 -11.85 4.76
N GLN A 249 12.61 -11.33 5.32
CA GLN A 249 12.60 -10.09 6.10
C GLN A 249 13.27 -10.26 7.47
N VAL A 250 12.92 -11.30 8.22
CA VAL A 250 13.48 -11.57 9.55
C VAL A 250 14.94 -12.01 9.47
N GLY A 251 15.35 -12.66 8.37
CA GLY A 251 16.74 -13.06 8.09
C GLY A 251 17.73 -11.89 7.94
N ARG A 252 17.24 -10.64 7.95
CA ARG A 252 18.07 -9.43 8.02
C ARG A 252 18.69 -9.23 9.41
N ALA A 253 18.01 -9.65 10.46
CA ALA A 253 18.56 -9.63 11.81
C ALA A 253 19.69 -10.67 11.96
N GLY A 254 20.64 -10.35 12.84
CA GLY A 254 21.62 -11.32 13.32
C GLY A 254 22.58 -11.88 12.26
N ARG A 255 22.93 -11.11 11.21
CA ARG A 255 23.88 -11.56 10.17
C ARG A 255 25.31 -11.68 10.72
N ALA A 256 25.76 -10.69 11.48
CA ALA A 256 27.08 -10.65 12.12
C ALA A 256 27.00 -10.51 13.65
N LEU A 257 25.83 -10.79 14.23
CA LEU A 257 25.63 -10.83 15.67
C LEU A 257 25.50 -12.27 16.14
N SER A 258 25.94 -12.53 17.36
CA SER A 258 25.74 -13.84 18.00
C SER A 258 24.26 -14.10 18.27
N HIS A 259 23.47 -13.05 18.55
CA HIS A 259 22.07 -13.16 18.90
C HIS A 259 21.30 -11.94 18.38
N ALA A 260 20.07 -12.15 17.91
CA ALA A 260 19.12 -11.11 17.51
C ALA A 260 17.67 -11.61 17.65
N TYR A 261 16.73 -10.68 17.80
CA TYR A 261 15.30 -11.00 17.91
C TYR A 261 14.57 -10.88 16.56
N GLY A 262 13.75 -11.87 16.24
CA GLY A 262 12.74 -11.80 15.19
C GLY A 262 11.36 -11.95 15.81
N VAL A 263 10.58 -10.88 15.86
CA VAL A 263 9.27 -10.88 16.55
C VAL A 263 8.16 -10.61 15.55
N LEU A 264 7.14 -11.45 15.54
CA LEU A 264 5.91 -11.20 14.78
C LEU A 264 4.76 -10.92 15.74
N LEU A 265 4.23 -9.71 15.68
CA LEU A 265 2.99 -9.32 16.33
C LEU A 265 1.82 -9.65 15.41
N SER A 266 0.73 -10.15 15.98
CA SER A 266 -0.49 -10.41 15.22
C SER A 266 -1.73 -9.90 15.94
N GLY A 267 -2.68 -9.36 15.19
CA GLY A 267 -4.00 -9.03 15.69
C GLY A 267 -5.13 -9.21 14.68
N ILE A 268 -6.32 -8.72 15.03
CA ILE A 268 -7.57 -9.12 14.36
C ILE A 268 -7.64 -8.54 12.94
N GLU A 269 -7.07 -7.36 12.69
CA GLU A 269 -7.11 -6.73 11.37
C GLU A 269 -6.21 -7.40 10.32
N ASP A 270 -5.26 -8.25 10.74
CA ASP A 270 -4.33 -8.91 9.83
C ASP A 270 -5.09 -9.72 8.77
N ASP A 271 -6.20 -10.34 9.16
CA ASP A 271 -7.08 -11.11 8.28
C ASP A 271 -7.80 -10.25 7.25
N GLU A 272 -8.33 -9.09 7.67
CA GLU A 272 -9.02 -8.17 6.78
C GLU A 272 -8.05 -7.57 5.76
N ILE A 273 -6.86 -7.16 6.21
CA ILE A 273 -5.80 -6.61 5.35
C ILE A 273 -5.32 -7.67 4.35
N SER A 274 -5.07 -8.89 4.82
CA SER A 274 -4.60 -9.98 3.95
C SER A 274 -5.65 -10.41 2.93
N ALA A 275 -6.92 -10.52 3.35
CA ALA A 275 -8.03 -10.79 2.43
C ALA A 275 -8.13 -9.71 1.35
N PHE A 276 -8.00 -8.43 1.73
CA PHE A 276 -7.97 -7.33 0.78
C PHE A 276 -6.79 -7.44 -0.21
N PHE A 277 -5.58 -7.76 0.25
CA PHE A 277 -4.43 -7.96 -0.64
C PHE A 277 -4.63 -9.14 -1.59
N ILE A 278 -5.20 -10.25 -1.12
CA ILE A 278 -5.52 -11.41 -1.96
C ILE A 278 -6.54 -11.05 -3.04
N ASP A 279 -7.64 -10.40 -2.66
CA ASP A 279 -8.73 -10.01 -3.57
C ASP A 279 -8.36 -8.86 -4.53
N SER A 280 -7.34 -8.07 -4.18
CA SER A 280 -6.81 -6.99 -5.02
C SER A 280 -5.63 -7.41 -5.88
N ALA A 281 -5.06 -8.60 -5.66
CA ALA A 281 -3.85 -9.03 -6.35
C ALA A 281 -4.04 -9.26 -7.85
N PHE A 282 -5.22 -9.71 -8.27
CA PHE A 282 -5.59 -9.88 -9.68
C PHE A 282 -6.92 -9.17 -10.00
N PRO A 283 -7.11 -8.71 -11.25
CA PRO A 283 -8.41 -8.19 -11.66
C PRO A 283 -9.45 -9.31 -11.70
N LYS A 284 -10.69 -8.97 -11.37
CA LYS A 284 -11.83 -9.89 -11.46
C LYS A 284 -12.28 -10.04 -12.90
N GLN A 285 -12.97 -11.14 -13.21
CA GLN A 285 -13.44 -11.41 -14.57
C GLN A 285 -14.35 -10.32 -15.13
N ASN A 286 -15.30 -9.85 -14.33
CA ASN A 286 -16.17 -8.73 -14.70
C ASN A 286 -15.40 -7.42 -14.96
N GLU A 287 -14.31 -7.16 -14.23
CA GLU A 287 -13.46 -5.97 -14.44
C GLU A 287 -12.74 -6.05 -15.79
N VAL A 288 -12.18 -7.22 -16.09
CA VAL A 288 -11.52 -7.49 -17.39
C VAL A 288 -12.52 -7.38 -18.53
N ASP A 289 -13.70 -7.99 -18.40
CA ASP A 289 -14.75 -7.96 -19.42
C ASP A 289 -15.19 -6.52 -19.70
N GLN A 290 -15.38 -5.69 -18.67
CA GLN A 290 -15.69 -4.26 -18.84
C GLN A 290 -14.61 -3.51 -19.62
N ILE A 291 -13.33 -3.73 -19.29
CA ILE A 291 -12.20 -3.09 -19.98
C ILE A 291 -12.17 -3.53 -21.46
N LEU A 292 -12.25 -4.83 -21.73
CA LEU A 292 -12.20 -5.38 -23.09
C LEU A 292 -13.38 -4.90 -23.94
N ASN A 293 -14.60 -4.90 -23.39
CA ASN A 293 -15.81 -4.43 -24.09
C ASN A 293 -15.70 -2.95 -24.48
N VAL A 294 -15.21 -2.09 -23.57
CA VAL A 294 -15.05 -0.65 -23.84
C VAL A 294 -13.96 -0.39 -24.89
N LEU A 295 -12.88 -1.17 -24.88
CA LEU A 295 -11.83 -1.09 -25.90
C LEU A 295 -12.30 -1.63 -27.26
N GLN A 296 -13.14 -2.67 -27.28
CA GLN A 296 -13.73 -3.21 -28.52
C GLN A 296 -14.57 -2.16 -29.25
N GLN A 297 -15.28 -1.31 -28.51
CA GLN A 297 -16.07 -0.21 -29.06
C GLN A 297 -15.22 1.02 -29.47
N SER A 298 -13.91 1.00 -29.20
CA SER A 298 -13.02 2.15 -29.37
C SER A 298 -11.79 1.74 -30.21
N PRO A 299 -11.89 1.61 -31.55
CA PRO A 299 -10.82 1.05 -32.39
C PRO A 299 -9.52 1.86 -32.37
N ASN A 300 -9.59 3.17 -32.10
CA ASN A 300 -8.40 4.03 -31.95
C ASN A 300 -7.74 3.92 -30.56
N GLY A 301 -8.27 3.06 -29.68
CA GLY A 301 -7.82 2.91 -28.31
C GLY A 301 -8.22 4.03 -27.38
N LEU A 302 -8.00 3.78 -26.10
CA LEU A 302 -8.32 4.70 -25.01
C LEU A 302 -7.13 4.88 -24.08
N SER A 303 -6.91 6.10 -23.65
CA SER A 303 -6.03 6.42 -22.53
C SER A 303 -6.64 5.94 -21.21
N LEU A 304 -5.81 5.85 -20.18
CA LEU A 304 -6.27 5.45 -18.85
C LEU A 304 -7.39 6.36 -18.32
N ASN A 305 -7.30 7.67 -18.55
CA ASN A 305 -8.33 8.63 -18.14
C ASN A 305 -9.64 8.44 -18.91
N GLU A 306 -9.57 8.15 -20.21
CA GLU A 306 -10.76 7.86 -21.03
C GLU A 306 -11.43 6.56 -20.61
N LEU A 307 -10.65 5.54 -20.24
CA LEU A 307 -11.19 4.30 -19.66
C LEU A 307 -11.91 4.58 -18.34
N GLN A 308 -11.27 5.30 -17.41
CA GLN A 308 -11.85 5.64 -16.11
C GLN A 308 -13.19 6.39 -16.21
N ASN A 309 -13.37 7.19 -17.26
CA ASN A 309 -14.64 7.89 -17.50
C ASN A 309 -15.77 6.96 -17.97
N LYS A 310 -15.44 5.79 -18.52
CA LYS A 310 -16.41 4.83 -19.08
C LYS A 310 -16.68 3.63 -18.17
N ILE A 311 -15.79 3.31 -17.24
CA ILE A 311 -15.90 2.16 -16.35
C ILE A 311 -15.81 2.58 -14.88
N ASN A 312 -16.63 1.95 -14.04
CA ASN A 312 -16.64 2.21 -12.60
C ASN A 312 -15.56 1.39 -11.88
N LEU A 313 -14.28 1.67 -12.20
CA LEU A 313 -13.10 1.07 -11.56
C LEU A 313 -12.10 2.16 -11.15
N SER A 314 -11.28 1.89 -10.12
CA SER A 314 -10.20 2.79 -9.70
C SER A 314 -9.09 2.86 -10.76
N GLN A 315 -8.37 3.97 -10.82
CA GLN A 315 -7.26 4.14 -11.77
C GLN A 315 -6.16 3.08 -11.55
N GLY A 316 -5.86 2.76 -10.28
CA GLY A 316 -4.93 1.68 -9.92
C GLY A 316 -5.39 0.32 -10.44
N ARG A 317 -6.67 -0.04 -10.23
CA ARG A 317 -7.27 -1.28 -10.73
C ARG A 317 -7.20 -1.39 -12.26
N ILE A 318 -7.56 -0.32 -12.97
CA ILE A 318 -7.48 -0.28 -14.44
C ILE A 318 -6.03 -0.45 -14.91
N SER A 319 -5.10 0.32 -14.34
CA SER A 319 -3.68 0.25 -14.69
C SER A 319 -3.12 -1.16 -14.49
N LYS A 320 -3.43 -1.77 -13.35
CA LYS A 320 -3.01 -3.12 -12.99
C LYS A 320 -3.56 -4.18 -13.94
N ALA A 321 -4.86 -4.11 -14.25
CA ALA A 321 -5.50 -5.02 -15.19
C ALA A 321 -4.87 -4.93 -16.59
N LEU A 322 -4.69 -3.72 -17.11
CA LEU A 322 -4.03 -3.49 -18.41
C LEU A 322 -2.61 -4.02 -18.42
N LYS A 323 -1.83 -3.76 -17.37
CA LYS A 323 -0.45 -4.26 -17.27
C LYS A 323 -0.41 -5.80 -17.30
N ILE A 324 -1.23 -6.47 -16.48
CA ILE A 324 -1.29 -7.94 -16.44
C ILE A 324 -1.69 -8.51 -17.80
N LEU A 325 -2.76 -7.99 -18.42
CA LEU A 325 -3.23 -8.46 -19.71
C LEU A 325 -2.18 -8.25 -20.82
N SER A 326 -1.43 -7.15 -20.79
CA SER A 326 -0.40 -6.86 -21.79
C SER A 326 0.80 -7.83 -21.77
N LEU A 327 0.98 -8.56 -20.67
CA LEU A 327 2.08 -9.49 -20.47
C LEU A 327 1.72 -10.92 -20.89
N GLU A 328 0.45 -11.17 -21.25
CA GLU A 328 0.02 -12.46 -21.78
C GLU A 328 0.65 -12.76 -23.14
N SER A 329 0.66 -14.04 -23.51
CA SER A 329 1.19 -14.52 -24.79
C SER A 329 0.21 -15.52 -25.41
N PRO A 330 -0.51 -15.16 -26.50
CA PRO A 330 -0.51 -13.85 -27.16
C PRO A 330 -1.21 -12.76 -26.32
N ALA A 331 -0.72 -11.52 -26.39
CA ALA A 331 -1.27 -10.41 -25.62
C ALA A 331 -2.61 -9.92 -26.23
N PRO A 332 -3.73 -9.92 -25.49
CA PRO A 332 -5.03 -9.45 -25.99
C PRO A 332 -5.09 -7.92 -26.18
N LEU A 333 -4.15 -7.19 -25.58
CA LEU A 333 -4.06 -5.74 -25.69
C LEU A 333 -2.61 -5.26 -25.68
N VAL A 334 -2.40 -4.08 -26.27
CA VAL A 334 -1.09 -3.43 -26.35
C VAL A 334 -1.19 -1.95 -25.99
N ASN A 335 -0.09 -1.41 -25.49
CA ASN A 335 0.06 0.02 -25.27
C ASN A 335 0.69 0.68 -26.52
N GLN A 336 -0.04 1.60 -27.15
CA GLN A 336 0.44 2.45 -28.23
C GLN A 336 0.52 3.90 -27.74
N GLY A 337 1.71 4.29 -27.26
CA GLY A 337 1.97 5.64 -26.74
C GLY A 337 1.23 5.88 -25.41
N THR A 338 0.14 6.65 -25.45
CA THR A 338 -0.69 6.95 -24.29
C THR A 338 -2.01 6.17 -24.27
N LYS A 339 -2.25 5.31 -25.26
CA LYS A 339 -3.52 4.62 -25.48
C LYS A 339 -3.36 3.12 -25.49
N TRP A 340 -4.36 2.43 -24.95
CA TRP A 340 -4.48 0.98 -24.97
C TRP A 340 -5.45 0.55 -26.06
N GLN A 341 -5.08 -0.48 -26.82
CA GLN A 341 -5.86 -1.02 -27.93
C GLN A 341 -5.91 -2.55 -27.85
N LEU A 342 -7.02 -3.13 -28.31
CA LEU A 342 -7.13 -4.57 -28.49
C LEU A 342 -6.27 -5.05 -29.66
N THR A 343 -5.73 -6.26 -29.53
CA THR A 343 -5.14 -6.98 -30.64
C THR A 343 -6.17 -7.95 -31.25
N SER A 344 -5.75 -8.73 -32.26
CA SER A 344 -6.56 -9.84 -32.77
C SER A 344 -6.58 -11.06 -31.84
N ALA A 345 -5.79 -11.07 -30.76
CA ALA A 345 -5.72 -12.18 -29.83
C ALA A 345 -6.85 -12.11 -28.80
N THR A 346 -7.43 -13.27 -28.49
CA THR A 346 -8.40 -13.42 -27.41
C THR A 346 -7.73 -13.88 -26.13
N LEU A 347 -8.31 -13.51 -24.98
CA LEU A 347 -7.83 -13.98 -23.69
C LEU A 347 -8.14 -15.48 -23.53
N SER A 348 -7.10 -16.30 -23.34
CA SER A 348 -7.25 -17.75 -23.14
C SER A 348 -7.92 -18.08 -21.80
N SER A 349 -8.63 -19.21 -21.73
CA SER A 349 -9.11 -19.79 -20.46
C SER A 349 -7.99 -20.09 -19.47
N ASP A 350 -6.78 -20.36 -19.97
CA ASP A 350 -5.60 -20.67 -19.15
C ASP A 350 -5.22 -19.49 -18.24
N PHE A 351 -5.50 -18.27 -18.69
CA PHE A 351 -5.31 -17.07 -17.87
C PHE A 351 -6.10 -17.15 -16.57
N TRP A 352 -7.39 -17.48 -16.65
CA TRP A 352 -8.27 -17.57 -15.50
C TRP A 352 -7.97 -18.79 -14.63
N GLN A 353 -7.60 -19.92 -15.22
CA GLN A 353 -7.14 -21.09 -14.47
C GLN A 353 -5.92 -20.74 -13.60
N ARG A 354 -4.95 -20.00 -14.18
CA ARG A 354 -3.78 -19.53 -13.44
C ARG A 354 -4.13 -18.50 -12.37
N VAL A 355 -4.97 -17.51 -12.67
CA VAL A 355 -5.42 -16.50 -11.68
C VAL A 355 -6.08 -17.19 -10.47
N ASN A 356 -6.97 -18.15 -10.72
CA ASN A 356 -7.63 -18.92 -9.65
C ASN A 356 -6.62 -19.71 -8.82
N ARG A 357 -5.71 -20.44 -9.47
CA ARG A 357 -4.68 -21.24 -8.80
C ARG A 357 -3.74 -20.39 -7.94
N LEU A 358 -3.32 -19.22 -8.44
CA LEU A 358 -2.48 -18.28 -7.67
C LEU A 358 -3.24 -17.62 -6.52
N THR A 359 -4.53 -17.38 -6.68
CA THR A 359 -5.38 -16.85 -5.59
C THR A 359 -5.54 -17.88 -4.47
N GLU A 360 -5.77 -19.15 -4.81
CA GLU A 360 -5.79 -20.24 -3.83
C GLU A 360 -4.45 -20.43 -3.12
N LEU A 361 -3.34 -20.29 -3.87
CA LEU A 361 -2.00 -20.33 -3.28
C LEU A 361 -1.83 -19.28 -2.18
N ARG A 362 -2.20 -18.02 -2.45
CA ARG A 362 -2.08 -16.95 -1.46
C ARG A 362 -2.97 -17.20 -0.23
N LYS A 363 -4.15 -17.80 -0.41
CA LYS A 363 -5.00 -18.23 0.71
C LYS A 363 -4.31 -19.31 1.56
N ASN A 364 -3.66 -20.27 0.92
CA ASN A 364 -2.90 -21.31 1.61
C ASN A 364 -1.67 -20.74 2.34
N GLU A 365 -0.96 -19.77 1.74
CA GLU A 365 0.15 -19.07 2.40
C GLU A 365 -0.31 -18.26 3.60
N HIS A 366 -1.46 -17.59 3.50
CA HIS A 366 -2.08 -16.90 4.63
C HIS A 366 -2.42 -17.87 5.76
N GLN A 367 -3.01 -19.02 5.44
CA GLN A 367 -3.29 -20.06 6.43
C GLN A 367 -2.00 -20.62 7.05
N GLN A 368 -0.93 -20.77 6.27
CA GLN A 368 0.38 -21.19 6.78
C GLN A 368 0.95 -20.16 7.76
N MET A 369 0.79 -18.87 7.47
CA MET A 369 1.17 -17.80 8.39
C MET A 369 0.36 -17.82 9.68
N LYS A 370 -0.95 -18.09 9.64
CA LYS A 370 -1.75 -18.31 10.85
C LYS A 370 -1.21 -19.46 11.70
N ASN A 371 -0.91 -20.58 11.05
CA ASN A 371 -0.32 -21.73 11.73
C ASN A 371 1.03 -21.36 12.37
N TYR A 372 1.83 -20.51 11.72
CA TYR A 372 3.09 -19.99 12.25
C TYR A 372 2.88 -19.11 13.50
N VAL A 373 1.88 -18.21 13.47
CA VAL A 373 1.52 -17.35 14.62
C VAL A 373 1.14 -18.19 15.84
N ASP A 374 0.46 -19.31 15.62
CA ASP A 374 -0.03 -20.21 16.67
C ASP A 374 1.06 -21.11 17.29
N LEU A 375 2.28 -21.09 16.75
CA LEU A 375 3.36 -21.94 17.24
C LEU A 375 3.81 -21.57 18.66
N PRO A 376 4.05 -22.57 19.51
CA PRO A 376 4.79 -22.37 20.76
C PRO A 376 6.19 -21.81 20.51
N PHE A 377 6.68 -20.97 21.42
CA PHE A 377 8.05 -20.47 21.40
C PHE A 377 9.07 -21.61 21.27
N GLY A 378 10.03 -21.44 20.36
CA GLY A 378 11.10 -22.41 20.09
C GLY A 378 10.83 -23.36 18.92
N GLN A 379 9.63 -23.38 18.35
CA GLN A 379 9.30 -24.22 17.18
C GLN A 379 9.37 -23.46 15.84
N HIS A 380 9.53 -22.14 15.91
CA HIS A 380 9.45 -21.24 14.77
C HIS A 380 10.48 -21.53 13.67
N MET A 381 11.76 -21.70 14.00
CA MET A 381 12.81 -21.91 12.97
C MET A 381 12.59 -23.22 12.20
N ALA A 382 12.23 -24.30 12.90
CA ALA A 382 11.92 -25.58 12.28
C ALA A 382 10.75 -25.47 11.29
N PHE A 383 9.71 -24.70 11.65
CA PHE A 383 8.59 -24.45 10.75
C PHE A 383 9.01 -23.69 9.50
N LEU A 384 9.82 -22.62 9.62
CA LEU A 384 10.31 -21.84 8.47
C LEU A 384 11.17 -22.69 7.54
N VAL A 385 12.08 -23.47 8.10
CA VAL A 385 12.96 -24.37 7.35
C VAL A 385 12.14 -25.42 6.61
N ASN A 386 11.16 -26.05 7.27
CA ASN A 386 10.24 -27.00 6.63
C ASN A 386 9.40 -26.36 5.53
N ALA A 387 8.88 -25.15 5.75
CA ALA A 387 8.08 -24.41 4.76
C ALA A 387 8.87 -24.06 3.49
N LEU A 388 10.20 -23.99 3.62
CA LEU A 388 11.12 -23.78 2.52
C LEU A 388 11.70 -25.09 1.99
N ASP A 389 11.26 -26.27 2.43
CA ASP A 389 11.81 -27.58 2.03
C ASP A 389 13.29 -27.79 2.43
N GLY A 390 13.71 -27.23 3.55
CA GLY A 390 15.04 -27.44 4.13
C GLY A 390 15.10 -28.59 5.14
N ASP A 391 16.31 -28.93 5.59
CA ASP A 391 16.53 -29.98 6.59
C ASP A 391 16.24 -29.48 8.01
N THR A 392 15.30 -30.15 8.69
CA THR A 392 14.88 -29.82 10.06
C THR A 392 15.60 -30.64 11.14
N GLN A 393 16.50 -31.56 10.77
CA GLN A 393 17.20 -32.41 11.74
C GLN A 393 18.24 -31.65 12.57
N GLN A 394 18.72 -30.50 12.08
CA GLN A 394 19.82 -29.73 12.69
C GLN A 394 19.39 -28.33 13.17
N ILE A 395 18.16 -28.18 13.66
CA ILE A 395 17.69 -26.88 14.17
C ILE A 395 18.30 -26.60 15.54
N ILE A 396 18.91 -25.41 15.67
CA ILE A 396 19.51 -24.95 16.91
C ILE A 396 18.41 -24.24 17.73
N PRO A 397 18.26 -24.55 19.02
CA PRO A 397 17.25 -23.90 19.86
C PRO A 397 17.53 -22.40 20.02
N PRO A 398 16.50 -21.59 20.34
CA PRO A 398 16.67 -20.16 20.52
C PRO A 398 17.67 -19.86 21.65
N GLN A 399 18.57 -18.92 21.40
CA GLN A 399 19.62 -18.57 22.36
C GLN A 399 19.20 -17.47 23.35
N LEU A 400 18.18 -16.67 23.02
CA LEU A 400 17.61 -15.65 23.90
C LEU A 400 16.27 -16.12 24.51
N PRO A 401 15.90 -15.63 25.71
CA PRO A 401 14.58 -15.92 26.28
C PRO A 401 13.45 -15.24 25.48
N PRO A 402 12.22 -15.77 25.57
CA PRO A 402 11.07 -15.10 24.98
C PRO A 402 10.82 -13.75 25.67
N LEU A 403 10.42 -12.76 24.88
CA LEU A 403 10.00 -11.45 25.37
C LEU A 403 8.65 -11.54 26.09
N PRO A 404 8.38 -10.67 27.08
CA PRO A 404 7.10 -10.61 27.75
C PRO A 404 5.94 -10.35 26.80
N THR A 405 4.81 -11.01 27.05
CA THR A 405 3.54 -10.77 26.35
C THR A 405 2.59 -9.86 27.13
N PHE A 406 2.85 -9.68 28.43
CA PHE A 406 2.15 -8.72 29.27
C PHE A 406 2.58 -7.29 28.94
N ILE A 407 1.63 -6.36 28.97
CA ILE A 407 1.86 -4.94 28.71
C ILE A 407 1.42 -4.14 29.93
N HIS A 408 2.24 -3.22 30.40
CA HIS A 408 1.88 -2.36 31.52
C HIS A 408 0.68 -1.44 31.17
N PRO A 409 -0.34 -1.34 32.04
CA PRO A 409 -1.55 -0.54 31.76
C PRO A 409 -1.29 0.93 31.40
N THR A 410 -0.20 1.51 31.90
CA THR A 410 0.20 2.88 31.57
C THR A 410 0.48 3.06 30.08
N PHE A 411 1.19 2.14 29.44
CA PHE A 411 1.46 2.21 28.00
C PHE A 411 0.18 2.01 27.18
N VAL A 412 -0.71 1.12 27.62
CA VAL A 412 -2.03 0.91 27.00
C VAL A 412 -2.86 2.20 27.04
N GLN A 413 -2.89 2.89 28.18
CA GLN A 413 -3.60 4.17 28.31
C GLN A 413 -3.01 5.26 27.41
N GLN A 414 -1.69 5.38 27.36
CA GLN A 414 -1.03 6.36 26.50
C GLN A 414 -1.25 6.07 25.01
N ALA A 415 -1.17 4.81 24.60
CA ALA A 415 -1.40 4.39 23.21
C ALA A 415 -2.86 4.62 22.80
N SER A 416 -3.79 4.31 23.70
CA SER A 416 -5.21 4.64 23.52
C SER A 416 -5.38 6.14 23.32
N TYR A 417 -4.80 6.95 24.20
CA TYR A 417 -4.91 8.41 24.10
C TYR A 417 -4.32 8.97 22.81
N PHE A 418 -3.19 8.43 22.35
CA PHE A 418 -2.58 8.78 21.07
C PHE A 418 -3.53 8.51 19.90
N LEU A 419 -4.10 7.29 19.81
CA LEU A 419 -5.01 6.91 18.72
C LEU A 419 -6.32 7.71 18.72
N HIS A 420 -6.85 8.06 19.90
CA HIS A 420 -8.04 8.89 20.01
C HIS A 420 -7.77 10.39 19.73
N ARG A 421 -6.51 10.82 19.76
CA ARG A 421 -6.11 12.21 19.50
C ARG A 421 -5.87 12.50 18.02
N SER A 422 -5.52 11.50 17.22
CA SER A 422 -5.27 11.61 15.78
C SER A 422 -6.57 11.88 15.02
N ASN A 423 -7.01 13.14 15.01
CA ASN A 423 -8.02 13.59 14.05
C ASN A 423 -7.40 13.63 12.64
N VAL A 424 -8.22 13.38 11.62
CA VAL A 424 -7.74 13.36 10.23
C VAL A 424 -8.09 14.67 9.56
N ILE A 425 -7.12 15.30 8.92
CA ILE A 425 -7.33 16.52 8.14
C ILE A 425 -8.07 16.15 6.84
N ILE A 426 -9.17 16.86 6.57
CA ILE A 426 -9.92 16.72 5.33
C ILE A 426 -9.55 17.90 4.42
N GLU A 427 -8.63 17.65 3.50
CA GLU A 427 -8.22 18.64 2.51
C GLU A 427 -9.36 18.94 1.51
N PRO A 428 -9.68 20.22 1.24
CA PRO A 428 -10.72 20.57 0.29
C PRO A 428 -10.29 20.21 -1.15
N ARG A 429 -11.27 19.84 -1.98
CA ARG A 429 -11.01 19.64 -3.41
C ARG A 429 -10.81 21.00 -4.08
N LYS A 430 -9.69 21.12 -4.81
CA LYS A 430 -9.32 22.33 -5.57
C LYS A 430 -9.77 22.28 -7.04
N LYS A 431 -10.18 21.11 -7.53
CA LYS A 431 -10.55 20.85 -8.93
C LYS A 431 -11.82 20.01 -9.02
N TRP A 432 -12.66 20.34 -10.00
CA TRP A 432 -13.78 19.53 -10.45
C TRP A 432 -13.30 18.20 -11.03
N ALA A 433 -14.13 17.16 -10.98
CA ALA A 433 -13.84 15.90 -11.66
C ALA A 433 -13.73 16.13 -13.18
N THR A 434 -13.06 15.21 -13.86
CA THR A 434 -13.03 15.18 -15.33
C THR A 434 -14.45 15.28 -15.87
N GLY A 435 -14.71 16.15 -16.85
CA GLY A 435 -16.07 16.41 -17.37
C GLY A 435 -16.86 17.50 -16.63
N GLY A 436 -16.48 17.91 -15.42
CA GLY A 436 -17.13 18.98 -14.65
C GLY A 436 -18.41 18.60 -13.93
N SER A 437 -19.09 19.59 -13.35
CA SER A 437 -20.48 19.49 -12.89
C SER A 437 -21.41 20.07 -13.96
N THR A 438 -22.42 19.30 -14.34
CA THR A 438 -23.46 19.76 -15.26
C THR A 438 -24.44 20.70 -14.56
N GLN A 439 -24.77 20.45 -13.28
CA GLN A 439 -25.65 21.32 -12.49
C GLN A 439 -25.08 22.73 -12.35
N PHE A 440 -23.80 22.84 -11.99
CA PHE A 440 -23.16 24.13 -11.79
C PHE A 440 -22.56 24.71 -13.07
N SER A 441 -22.54 23.94 -14.17
CA SER A 441 -21.87 24.30 -15.43
C SER A 441 -20.40 24.71 -15.23
N GLN A 442 -19.71 24.05 -14.30
CA GLN A 442 -18.33 24.34 -13.92
C GLN A 442 -17.38 23.21 -14.32
N LYS A 443 -16.16 23.57 -14.75
CA LYS A 443 -15.08 22.65 -15.13
C LYS A 443 -13.73 23.19 -14.66
N GLY A 444 -12.75 22.32 -14.45
CA GLY A 444 -11.39 22.73 -14.08
C GLY A 444 -11.26 23.07 -12.59
N ASN A 445 -10.59 24.17 -12.26
CA ASN A 445 -10.40 24.58 -10.86
C ASN A 445 -11.72 25.04 -10.24
N ILE A 446 -11.95 24.69 -8.98
CA ILE A 446 -13.06 25.25 -8.19
C ILE A 446 -12.64 26.65 -7.76
N ASN A 447 -13.49 27.67 -7.95
CA ASN A 447 -13.20 29.02 -7.46
C ASN A 447 -12.88 28.97 -5.96
N PRO A 448 -11.71 29.48 -5.50
CA PRO A 448 -11.34 29.52 -4.09
C PRO A 448 -12.43 30.05 -3.16
N ASP A 449 -13.20 31.05 -3.60
CA ASP A 449 -14.29 31.63 -2.82
C ASP A 449 -15.42 30.63 -2.54
N PHE A 450 -15.56 29.59 -3.35
CA PHE A 450 -16.57 28.54 -3.21
C PHE A 450 -15.99 27.19 -2.75
N GLN A 451 -14.70 27.15 -2.42
CA GLN A 451 -14.09 25.96 -1.81
C GLN A 451 -14.49 25.87 -0.34
N ALA A 452 -14.62 24.64 0.17
CA ALA A 452 -14.66 24.41 1.60
C ALA A 452 -13.33 24.82 2.24
N GLU A 453 -13.39 25.19 3.52
CA GLU A 453 -12.18 25.26 4.34
C GLU A 453 -11.66 23.85 4.64
N GLU A 454 -10.45 23.77 5.17
CA GLU A 454 -9.87 22.52 5.69
C GLU A 454 -10.81 21.93 6.75
N GLY A 455 -11.17 20.65 6.63
CA GLY A 455 -12.09 19.98 7.55
C GLY A 455 -11.41 19.02 8.52
N ARG A 456 -12.19 18.37 9.38
CA ARG A 456 -11.70 17.34 10.32
C ARG A 456 -12.58 16.09 10.33
N ALA A 457 -11.96 14.92 10.32
CA ALA A 457 -12.60 13.67 10.69
C ALA A 457 -12.21 13.28 12.11
N LEU A 458 -13.18 12.86 12.92
CA LEU A 458 -12.93 12.39 14.28
C LEU A 458 -12.08 11.10 14.29
N SER A 459 -12.31 10.23 13.31
CA SER A 459 -11.70 8.91 13.24
C SER A 459 -11.43 8.49 11.79
N ILE A 460 -10.67 7.41 11.63
CA ILE A 460 -10.66 6.60 10.41
C ILE A 460 -11.71 5.48 10.54
N TRP A 461 -12.33 5.11 9.44
CA TRP A 461 -13.33 4.06 9.42
C TRP A 461 -12.74 2.72 9.88
N GLY A 462 -13.36 2.12 10.90
CA GLY A 462 -12.94 0.84 11.44
C GLY A 462 -11.68 0.90 12.32
N ASP A 463 -11.17 2.08 12.65
CA ASP A 463 -10.12 2.18 13.66
C ASP A 463 -10.60 1.69 15.04
N ALA A 464 -9.64 1.30 15.88
CA ALA A 464 -9.92 0.77 17.21
C ALA A 464 -10.37 1.84 18.23
N GLY A 465 -10.40 3.11 17.84
CA GLY A 465 -10.85 4.22 18.67
C GLY A 465 -12.31 4.56 18.36
N TRP A 466 -12.55 5.80 17.95
CA TRP A 466 -13.88 6.32 17.65
C TRP A 466 -14.56 5.59 16.48
N GLY A 467 -13.81 5.06 15.52
CA GLY A 467 -14.34 4.40 14.32
C GLY A 467 -15.20 3.18 14.60
N LYS A 468 -14.90 2.43 15.67
CA LYS A 468 -15.75 1.32 16.13
C LYS A 468 -17.12 1.81 16.59
N LEU A 469 -17.16 2.89 17.36
CA LEU A 469 -18.42 3.50 17.83
C LEU A 469 -19.23 4.09 16.68
N VAL A 470 -18.57 4.71 15.69
CA VAL A 470 -19.25 5.20 14.47
C VAL A 470 -19.87 4.03 13.70
N ARG A 471 -19.16 2.90 13.54
CA ARG A 471 -19.68 1.71 12.87
C ARG A 471 -20.88 1.11 13.60
N GLN A 472 -20.79 0.99 14.92
CA GLN A 472 -21.88 0.51 15.77
C GLN A 472 -23.10 1.43 15.67
N GLY A 473 -22.91 2.75 15.83
CA GLY A 473 -23.99 3.73 15.76
C GLY A 473 -24.71 3.74 14.42
N LYS A 474 -23.97 3.56 13.31
CA LYS A 474 -24.54 3.58 11.95
C LYS A 474 -25.27 2.29 11.56
N TYR A 475 -24.72 1.12 11.90
CA TYR A 475 -25.22 -0.17 11.37
C TYR A 475 -25.95 -1.04 12.40
N GLN A 476 -25.80 -0.77 13.70
CA GLN A 476 -26.42 -1.56 14.76
C GLN A 476 -27.47 -0.73 15.50
N ASP A 477 -27.07 0.44 16.00
CA ASP A 477 -27.92 1.21 16.91
C ASP A 477 -28.80 2.24 16.18
N ASN A 478 -28.48 2.55 14.92
CA ASN A 478 -29.09 3.63 14.12
C ASN A 478 -29.14 4.97 14.89
N HIS A 479 -28.13 5.22 15.72
CA HIS A 479 -27.96 6.39 16.57
C HIS A 479 -26.48 6.54 16.96
N PHE A 480 -25.92 7.75 16.87
CA PHE A 480 -24.54 8.02 17.29
C PHE A 480 -24.48 8.41 18.78
N SER A 481 -23.60 7.77 19.56
CA SER A 481 -23.53 7.97 21.01
C SER A 481 -23.12 9.39 21.43
N ASP A 482 -23.48 9.78 22.65
CA ASP A 482 -23.03 11.05 23.25
C ASP A 482 -21.51 11.10 23.46
N GLU A 483 -20.85 9.95 23.57
CA GLU A 483 -19.39 9.87 23.59
C GLU A 483 -18.78 10.46 22.31
N LEU A 484 -19.37 10.18 21.14
CA LEU A 484 -18.93 10.76 19.86
C LEU A 484 -19.19 12.28 19.81
N VAL A 485 -20.28 12.75 20.42
CA VAL A 485 -20.57 14.20 20.53
C VAL A 485 -19.51 14.89 21.39
N ASN A 486 -19.16 14.30 22.54
CA ASN A 486 -18.12 14.81 23.44
C ASN A 486 -16.77 14.86 22.71
N ALA A 487 -16.42 13.78 22.02
CA ALA A 487 -15.17 13.68 21.27
C ALA A 487 -15.08 14.73 20.16
N CYS A 488 -16.18 15.00 19.45
CA CYS A 488 -16.24 16.06 18.44
C CYS A 488 -16.09 17.45 19.06
N CYS A 489 -16.67 17.71 20.23
CA CYS A 489 -16.49 18.99 20.93
C CYS A 489 -15.01 19.20 21.30
N GLU A 490 -14.37 18.21 21.93
CA GLU A 490 -12.94 18.27 22.27
C GLU A 490 -12.06 18.39 21.02
N MET A 491 -12.46 17.80 19.90
CA MET A 491 -11.78 17.96 18.62
C MET A 491 -11.88 19.39 18.10
N ILE A 492 -13.07 20.01 18.13
CA ILE A 492 -13.30 21.38 17.67
C ILE A 492 -12.55 22.39 18.54
N GLU A 493 -12.55 22.21 19.86
CA GLU A 493 -11.81 23.06 20.81
C GLU A 493 -10.30 23.07 20.55
N ARG A 494 -9.75 21.91 20.16
CA ARG A 494 -8.34 21.78 19.76
C ARG A 494 -8.08 22.31 18.36
N TRP A 495 -9.00 22.08 17.42
CA TRP A 495 -8.88 22.50 16.04
C TRP A 495 -8.94 24.02 15.88
N GLN A 496 -9.78 24.70 16.66
CA GLN A 496 -9.95 26.16 16.63
C GLN A 496 -10.15 26.72 15.20
N PRO A 497 -11.20 26.28 14.49
CA PRO A 497 -11.50 26.79 13.14
C PRO A 497 -11.58 28.33 13.15
N ASN A 498 -10.95 28.95 12.17
CA ASN A 498 -10.85 30.39 12.03
C ASN A 498 -11.22 30.83 10.60
N PRO A 499 -12.25 31.66 10.41
CA PRO A 499 -13.11 32.27 11.43
C PRO A 499 -13.97 31.25 12.20
N LYS A 500 -14.35 31.56 13.44
CA LYS A 500 -15.13 30.65 14.29
C LYS A 500 -16.52 30.40 13.68
N PRO A 501 -16.96 29.13 13.57
CA PRO A 501 -18.32 28.78 13.20
C PRO A 501 -19.35 29.39 14.15
N THR A 502 -20.44 29.92 13.60
CA THR A 502 -21.54 30.52 14.36
C THR A 502 -22.84 29.75 14.25
N TRP A 503 -22.88 28.71 13.40
CA TRP A 503 -24.03 27.82 13.24
C TRP A 503 -23.60 26.46 12.68
N VAL A 504 -24.50 25.49 12.77
CA VAL A 504 -24.28 24.10 12.35
C VAL A 504 -25.34 23.68 11.34
N THR A 505 -24.92 22.97 10.30
CA THR A 505 -25.80 22.29 9.33
C THR A 505 -25.31 20.88 9.09
N CYS A 506 -26.06 20.07 8.36
CA CYS A 506 -25.71 18.68 8.11
C CYS A 506 -25.99 18.25 6.66
N VAL A 507 -25.28 17.23 6.21
CA VAL A 507 -25.58 16.53 4.97
C VAL A 507 -26.80 15.61 5.19
N PRO A 508 -27.90 15.79 4.45
CA PRO A 508 -29.09 14.96 4.60
C PRO A 508 -28.93 13.59 3.92
N SER A 509 -29.63 12.59 4.45
CA SER A 509 -29.68 11.23 3.89
C SER A 509 -31.12 10.78 3.72
N LEU A 510 -31.49 10.27 2.54
CA LEU A 510 -32.81 9.66 2.33
C LEU A 510 -32.91 8.26 2.96
N ARG A 511 -31.77 7.60 3.22
CA ARG A 511 -31.73 6.25 3.80
C ARG A 511 -31.75 6.25 5.32
N HIS A 512 -31.09 7.25 5.93
CA HIS A 512 -31.02 7.43 7.37
C HIS A 512 -31.39 8.89 7.71
N PRO A 513 -32.67 9.28 7.57
CA PRO A 513 -33.10 10.67 7.62
C PRO A 513 -32.89 11.35 8.97
N ALA A 514 -32.88 10.59 10.07
CA ALA A 514 -32.69 11.14 11.41
C ALA A 514 -31.23 11.06 11.92
N LEU A 515 -30.40 10.20 11.33
CA LEU A 515 -29.11 9.81 11.95
C LEU A 515 -28.10 10.97 12.06
N VAL A 516 -27.80 11.64 10.94
CA VAL A 516 -26.87 12.78 10.93
C VAL A 516 -27.52 14.04 11.50
N PRO A 517 -28.80 14.37 11.18
CA PRO A 517 -29.44 15.54 11.77
C PRO A 517 -29.53 15.50 13.31
N ASP A 518 -29.91 14.36 13.90
CA ASP A 518 -29.95 14.17 15.37
C ASP A 518 -28.57 14.42 16.00
N PHE A 519 -27.52 13.85 15.41
CA PHE A 519 -26.16 14.04 15.89
C PHE A 519 -25.70 15.50 15.77
N ALA A 520 -25.97 16.14 14.63
CA ALA A 520 -25.60 17.53 14.37
C ALA A 520 -26.32 18.49 15.32
N GLU A 521 -27.60 18.25 15.62
CA GLU A 521 -28.39 19.03 16.57
C GLU A 521 -27.84 18.91 17.99
N ARG A 522 -27.55 17.69 18.45
CA ARG A 522 -26.94 17.46 19.78
C ARG A 522 -25.56 18.10 19.90
N LEU A 523 -24.75 18.02 18.85
CA LEU A 523 -23.44 18.68 18.78
C LEU A 523 -23.59 20.21 18.82
N ALA A 524 -24.50 20.78 18.05
CA ALA A 524 -24.77 22.21 18.03
C ALA A 524 -25.22 22.72 19.40
N MET A 525 -26.14 21.99 20.06
CA MET A 525 -26.60 22.30 21.41
C MET A 525 -25.44 22.32 22.41
N LYS A 526 -24.53 21.34 22.35
CA LYS A 526 -23.36 21.28 23.24
C LYS A 526 -22.34 22.39 22.98
N LEU A 527 -22.20 22.82 21.73
CA LEU A 527 -21.34 23.96 21.34
C LEU A 527 -22.00 25.33 21.60
N GLY A 528 -23.29 25.36 21.93
CA GLY A 528 -24.05 26.61 22.08
C GLY A 528 -24.31 27.33 20.74
N LEU A 529 -24.39 26.58 19.64
CA LEU A 529 -24.61 27.09 18.29
C LEU A 529 -26.03 26.74 17.79
N PRO A 530 -26.69 27.60 16.99
CA PRO A 530 -27.93 27.26 16.31
C PRO A 530 -27.71 26.17 15.26
N PHE A 531 -28.64 25.21 15.20
CA PHE A 531 -28.69 24.17 14.16
C PHE A 531 -29.73 24.53 13.10
N MET A 532 -29.33 24.52 11.82
CA MET A 532 -30.22 24.82 10.68
C MET A 532 -30.01 23.79 9.55
N PRO A 533 -30.93 22.83 9.34
CA PRO A 533 -30.81 21.79 8.31
C PRO A 533 -31.22 22.31 6.91
N VAL A 534 -30.50 23.32 6.40
CA VAL A 534 -30.83 24.03 5.14
C VAL A 534 -30.56 23.22 3.87
N ILE A 535 -29.80 22.11 3.94
CA ILE A 535 -29.50 21.27 2.78
C ILE A 535 -30.56 20.16 2.67
N GLN A 536 -31.14 19.99 1.49
CA GLN A 536 -32.05 18.89 1.16
C GLN A 536 -31.48 18.01 0.06
N LYS A 537 -31.66 16.69 0.21
CA LYS A 537 -31.38 15.71 -0.83
C LYS A 537 -32.67 15.41 -1.62
N ILE A 538 -32.70 15.79 -2.89
CA ILE A 538 -33.90 15.70 -3.74
C ILE A 538 -33.99 14.45 -4.60
N LYS A 539 -32.88 13.72 -4.76
CA LYS A 539 -32.82 12.51 -5.56
C LYS A 539 -32.17 11.40 -4.75
N GLU A 540 -32.76 10.21 -4.82
CA GLU A 540 -32.06 9.02 -4.37
C GLU A 540 -30.98 8.66 -5.39
N THR A 541 -29.81 8.30 -4.85
CA THR A 541 -28.63 7.95 -5.64
C THR A 541 -28.01 6.71 -5.06
N GLU A 542 -27.26 5.99 -5.88
CA GLU A 542 -26.46 4.88 -5.38
C GLU A 542 -25.50 5.36 -4.26
N PRO A 543 -25.24 4.53 -3.24
CA PRO A 543 -24.31 4.90 -2.19
C PRO A 543 -22.94 5.29 -2.78
N GLN A 544 -22.33 6.36 -2.30
CA GLN A 544 -21.03 6.83 -2.81
C GLN A 544 -19.93 5.75 -2.74
N LYS A 545 -19.97 4.88 -1.72
CA LYS A 545 -19.07 3.72 -1.58
C LYS A 545 -19.14 2.71 -2.74
N MET A 546 -20.18 2.76 -3.57
CA MET A 546 -20.31 1.91 -4.77
C MET A 546 -19.58 2.49 -5.99
N MET A 547 -19.19 3.75 -5.93
CA MET A 547 -18.48 4.45 -7.02
C MET A 547 -16.98 4.34 -6.77
N GLN A 548 -16.26 3.71 -7.68
CA GLN A 548 -14.85 3.34 -7.56
C GLN A 548 -13.90 4.38 -8.17
N ASN A 549 -14.42 5.46 -8.76
CA ASN A 549 -13.59 6.57 -9.22
C ASN A 549 -14.25 7.94 -9.07
N SER A 550 -13.40 8.96 -9.02
CA SER A 550 -13.78 10.36 -8.79
C SER A 550 -14.76 10.91 -9.83
N HIS A 551 -14.73 10.42 -11.07
CA HIS A 551 -15.65 10.89 -12.12
C HIS A 551 -17.07 10.37 -11.84
N MET A 552 -17.21 9.07 -11.60
CA MET A 552 -18.49 8.44 -11.24
C MET A 552 -19.04 8.98 -9.93
N GLN A 553 -18.18 9.21 -8.92
CA GLN A 553 -18.58 9.79 -7.62
C GLN A 553 -19.17 11.18 -7.77
N ALA A 554 -18.51 12.07 -8.52
CA ALA A 554 -19.00 13.42 -8.77
C ALA A 554 -20.29 13.41 -9.59
N HIS A 555 -20.34 12.63 -10.66
CA HIS A 555 -21.51 12.54 -11.53
C HIS A 555 -22.75 11.99 -10.79
N ASN A 556 -22.56 11.01 -9.91
CA ASN A 556 -23.62 10.46 -9.07
C ASN A 556 -24.17 11.48 -8.04
N LEU A 557 -23.49 12.60 -7.78
CA LEU A 557 -23.96 13.67 -6.89
C LEU A 557 -24.44 14.92 -7.61
N ASP A 558 -24.30 14.97 -8.93
CA ASP A 558 -24.65 16.13 -9.74
C ASP A 558 -26.18 16.29 -9.78
N GLY A 559 -26.69 17.43 -9.31
CA GLY A 559 -28.14 17.67 -9.24
C GLY A 559 -28.86 16.98 -8.07
N VAL A 560 -28.15 16.54 -7.04
CA VAL A 560 -28.71 15.75 -5.93
C VAL A 560 -29.12 16.59 -4.72
N PHE A 561 -28.43 17.70 -4.49
CA PHE A 561 -28.66 18.58 -3.34
C PHE A 561 -29.23 19.92 -3.77
N GLN A 562 -30.13 20.47 -2.94
CA GLN A 562 -30.67 21.82 -3.03
C GLN A 562 -30.73 22.45 -1.64
N LEU A 563 -30.96 23.76 -1.57
CA LEU A 563 -31.22 24.45 -0.31
C LEU A 563 -32.73 24.60 -0.09
N SER A 564 -33.20 24.30 1.11
CA SER A 564 -34.58 24.57 1.53
C SER A 564 -34.81 26.04 1.85
N ASP A 565 -33.77 26.67 2.40
CA ASP A 565 -33.78 28.03 2.92
C ASP A 565 -32.44 28.72 2.63
N ASN A 566 -32.40 30.04 2.73
CA ASN A 566 -31.17 30.80 2.56
C ASN A 566 -30.20 30.50 3.72
N PRO A 567 -28.93 30.18 3.43
CA PRO A 567 -27.95 29.95 4.47
C PRO A 567 -27.58 31.27 5.17
N LEU A 568 -27.14 31.18 6.42
CA LEU A 568 -26.56 32.33 7.11
C LEU A 568 -25.21 32.71 6.48
N SER A 569 -24.93 34.01 6.43
CA SER A 569 -23.71 34.58 5.83
C SER A 569 -22.44 34.35 6.65
N GLU A 570 -22.62 33.89 7.88
CA GLU A 570 -21.58 33.62 8.84
C GLU A 570 -20.98 32.20 8.66
N PRO A 571 -19.78 31.93 9.23
CA PRO A 571 -19.11 30.64 9.09
C PRO A 571 -19.91 29.47 9.70
N VAL A 572 -19.85 28.30 9.05
CA VAL A 572 -20.69 27.14 9.36
C VAL A 572 -19.88 25.87 9.56
N LEU A 573 -20.31 25.02 10.51
CA LEU A 573 -19.89 23.62 10.57
C LEU A 573 -20.83 22.76 9.72
N LEU A 574 -20.28 22.09 8.71
CA LEU A 574 -21.00 21.14 7.86
C LEU A 574 -20.75 19.72 8.36
N ILE A 575 -21.76 19.10 8.98
CA ILE A 575 -21.64 17.77 9.59
C ILE A 575 -22.06 16.67 8.61
N ASP A 576 -21.27 15.61 8.52
CA ASP A 576 -21.64 14.35 7.83
C ASP A 576 -21.21 13.13 8.68
N ASP A 577 -21.76 11.96 8.41
CA ASP A 577 -21.33 10.74 9.11
C ASP A 577 -19.96 10.26 8.63
N MET A 578 -19.72 10.29 7.33
CA MET A 578 -18.51 9.72 6.74
C MET A 578 -18.04 10.50 5.52
N VAL A 579 -16.73 10.55 5.33
CA VAL A 579 -16.13 11.04 4.08
C VAL A 579 -15.36 9.94 3.37
N ASP A 580 -15.62 9.79 2.07
CA ASP A 580 -14.87 8.91 1.17
C ASP A 580 -14.12 9.75 0.14
N SER A 581 -14.85 10.13 -0.91
CA SER A 581 -14.33 10.88 -2.04
C SER A 581 -14.21 12.37 -1.83
N ARG A 582 -14.73 12.89 -0.70
CA ARG A 582 -14.93 14.33 -0.42
C ARG A 582 -15.92 15.04 -1.36
N TRP A 583 -16.52 14.37 -2.36
CA TRP A 583 -17.44 15.04 -3.30
C TRP A 583 -18.72 15.54 -2.65
N THR A 584 -19.30 14.78 -1.72
CA THR A 584 -20.48 15.22 -0.96
C THR A 584 -20.20 16.54 -0.26
N LEU A 585 -19.13 16.60 0.54
CA LEU A 585 -18.70 17.83 1.23
C LEU A 585 -18.38 18.96 0.25
N THR A 586 -17.73 18.64 -0.87
CA THR A 586 -17.38 19.65 -1.90
C THR A 586 -18.63 20.27 -2.52
N ILE A 587 -19.61 19.45 -2.90
CA ILE A 587 -20.86 19.92 -3.53
C ILE A 587 -21.72 20.68 -2.54
N CYS A 588 -21.88 20.17 -1.31
CA CYS A 588 -22.61 20.86 -0.26
C CYS A 588 -21.96 22.20 0.12
N SER A 589 -20.63 22.24 0.24
CA SER A 589 -19.90 23.49 0.53
C SER A 589 -20.02 24.50 -0.61
N TYR A 590 -19.87 24.04 -1.86
CA TYR A 590 -20.08 24.89 -3.04
C TYR A 590 -21.51 25.46 -3.07
N LEU A 591 -22.51 24.62 -2.80
CA LEU A 591 -23.92 25.03 -2.76
C LEU A 591 -24.17 26.08 -1.67
N LEU A 592 -23.63 25.89 -0.46
CA LEU A 592 -23.75 26.86 0.64
C LEU A 592 -23.07 28.20 0.28
N LYS A 593 -21.79 28.18 -0.12
CA LYS A 593 -21.02 29.40 -0.40
C LYS A 593 -21.55 30.15 -1.63
N SER A 594 -21.97 29.45 -2.68
CA SER A 594 -22.57 30.08 -3.87
C SER A 594 -23.95 30.71 -3.60
N ASN A 595 -24.59 30.38 -2.48
CA ASN A 595 -25.84 30.99 -2.04
C ASN A 595 -25.64 31.91 -0.82
N GLY A 596 -24.42 32.40 -0.61
CA GLY A 596 -24.14 33.49 0.33
C GLY A 596 -23.68 33.05 1.73
N SER A 597 -23.40 31.77 1.97
CA SER A 597 -22.80 31.33 3.23
C SER A 597 -21.34 31.79 3.39
N GLY A 598 -20.89 31.94 4.63
CA GLY A 598 -19.51 32.25 4.97
C GLY A 598 -18.54 31.06 4.76
N ALA A 599 -17.46 31.03 5.55
CA ALA A 599 -16.52 29.91 5.53
C ALA A 599 -17.22 28.60 5.96
N VAL A 600 -17.09 27.54 5.16
CA VAL A 600 -17.69 26.22 5.42
C VAL A 600 -16.62 25.28 5.92
N PHE A 601 -16.77 24.79 7.15
CA PHE A 601 -15.84 23.90 7.84
C PHE A 601 -16.42 22.48 7.91
N PRO A 602 -15.98 21.54 7.06
CA PRO A 602 -16.50 20.19 7.08
C PRO A 602 -16.02 19.43 8.32
N LEU A 603 -16.95 18.75 9.00
CA LEU A 603 -16.65 17.84 10.10
C LEU A 603 -17.36 16.52 9.86
N VAL A 604 -16.63 15.42 9.93
CA VAL A 604 -17.23 14.08 9.81
C VAL A 604 -16.83 13.17 10.96
N LEU A 605 -17.67 12.20 11.27
CA LEU A 605 -17.36 11.22 12.31
C LEU A 605 -16.25 10.27 11.89
N SER A 606 -16.19 9.90 10.61
CA SER A 606 -15.19 8.94 10.15
C SER A 606 -14.77 9.12 8.70
N GLN A 607 -13.47 9.02 8.42
CA GLN A 607 -12.95 8.99 7.05
C GLN A 607 -12.74 7.55 6.58
N THR A 608 -13.36 7.16 5.46
CA THR A 608 -13.12 5.85 4.86
C THR A 608 -11.76 5.84 4.18
N SER A 609 -10.98 4.78 4.40
CA SER A 609 -9.58 4.62 3.99
C SER A 609 -9.34 4.47 2.48
N ASN A 610 -10.29 4.80 1.61
CA ASN A 610 -10.12 4.76 0.15
C ASN A 610 -9.15 5.82 -0.39
N GLN A 611 -8.58 6.68 0.46
CA GLN A 611 -7.50 7.58 0.09
C GLN A 611 -6.16 6.93 0.47
N GLY A 612 -5.75 5.96 -0.34
CA GLY A 612 -4.50 5.21 -0.17
C GLY A 612 -4.42 3.99 -1.07
N GLU A 613 -4.77 4.13 -2.36
CA GLU A 613 -4.37 3.18 -3.42
C GLU A 613 -3.49 3.89 -4.44
#